data_AF-A0A6V7JFD0-F1
#
_entry.id   AF-A0A6V7JFD0-F1
#
_cell.length_a   1.000
_cell.length_b   1.000
_cell.length_c   1.000
_cell.angle_alpha   90.00
_cell.angle_beta   90.00
_cell.angle_gamma   90.00
#
_symmetry.space_group_name_H-M   'P 1'
#
loop_
_entity.id
_entity.type
_entity.pdbx_description
1 polymer ?
#
loop_
_entity_poly.entity_id
_entity_poly.type
_entity_poly.pdbx_seq_one_letter_code
_entity_poly.pdbx_strand_id
1 'polypeptide(L)'
;TGSLEGQHFRKTGRLVSLSEQNLVDCANWWYLNFGCNGGEVNHAFRYVKKYGLDTEESYPYEAKNDKCHYKPQDIGTNEVSWANIKRGHEEDLKAAVATVGPVSIAIDASLRSFQFYSE
;
A
#
# COMPACT_ATOMS: atom_id res chain seq x y z
N THR A 1 0.21 0.57 2.00
CA THR A 1 -0.75 1.39 2.74
C THR A 1 -0.50 2.87 2.50
N GLY A 2 0.70 3.39 2.76
CA GLY A 2 1.02 4.84 2.71
C GLY A 2 0.52 5.67 1.53
N SER A 3 0.58 5.19 0.29
CA SER A 3 0.02 5.94 -0.86
C SER A 3 -1.51 6.08 -0.78
N LEU A 4 -2.21 5.06 -0.29
CA LEU A 4 -3.65 5.10 -0.03
C LEU A 4 -3.99 6.03 1.14
N GLU A 5 -3.18 6.03 2.19
CA GLU A 5 -3.34 6.95 3.34
C GLU A 5 -3.20 8.40 2.89
N GLY A 6 -2.18 8.70 2.07
CA GLY A 6 -1.98 10.02 1.48
C GLY A 6 -3.17 10.47 0.62
N GLN A 7 -3.73 9.59 -0.22
CA GLN A 7 -4.92 9.92 -1.00
C GLN A 7 -6.18 10.07 -0.13
N HIS A 8 -6.35 9.22 0.89
CA HIS A 8 -7.45 9.33 1.83
C HIS A 8 -7.41 10.69 2.53
N PHE A 9 -6.24 11.08 3.08
CA PHE A 9 -6.05 12.38 3.72
C PHE A 9 -6.34 13.55 2.76
N ARG A 10 -5.83 13.50 1.52
CA ARG A 10 -6.12 14.54 0.51
C ARG A 10 -7.62 14.70 0.23
N LYS A 11 -8.37 13.60 0.27
CA LYS A 11 -9.81 13.60 -0.01
C LYS A 11 -10.65 14.03 1.20
N THR A 12 -10.33 13.54 2.39
CA THR A 12 -11.19 13.65 3.58
C THR A 12 -10.70 14.67 4.60
N GLY A 13 -9.44 15.08 4.52
CA GLY A 13 -8.76 15.90 5.54
C GLY A 13 -8.44 15.14 6.83
N ARG A 14 -8.65 13.83 6.89
CA ARG A 14 -8.37 12.98 8.05
C ARG A 14 -7.28 11.97 7.72
N LEU A 15 -6.24 11.94 8.54
CA LEU A 15 -5.16 10.96 8.36
C LEU A 15 -5.57 9.71 9.13
N VAL A 16 -5.67 8.60 8.42
CA VAL A 16 -6.03 7.29 8.97
C VAL A 16 -4.92 6.34 8.59
N SER A 17 -4.36 5.64 9.57
CA SER A 17 -3.41 4.56 9.32
C SER A 17 -4.17 3.32 8.88
N LEU A 18 -3.73 2.71 7.78
CA LEU A 18 -4.37 1.57 7.14
C LEU A 18 -3.56 0.30 7.37
N SER A 19 -4.24 -0.82 7.53
CA SER A 19 -3.61 -2.08 7.94
C SER A 19 -2.75 -2.71 6.85
N GLU A 20 -1.44 -2.82 7.09
CA GLU A 20 -0.58 -3.66 6.25
C GLU A 20 -0.95 -5.14 6.40
N GLN A 21 -1.31 -5.58 7.62
CA GLN A 21 -1.61 -6.96 7.93
C GLN A 21 -2.83 -7.47 7.15
N ASN A 22 -3.85 -6.64 6.98
CA ASN A 22 -4.99 -6.95 6.13
C ASN A 22 -4.54 -7.28 4.70
N LEU A 23 -3.56 -6.55 4.14
CA LEU A 23 -3.01 -6.89 2.81
C LEU A 23 -2.19 -8.18 2.84
N VAL A 24 -1.36 -8.39 3.88
CA VAL A 24 -0.54 -9.60 4.04
C VAL A 24 -1.41 -10.86 4.06
N ASP A 25 -2.51 -10.84 4.79
CA ASP A 25 -3.35 -12.01 5.00
C ASP A 25 -4.44 -12.20 3.94
N CYS A 26 -5.03 -11.10 3.44
CA CYS A 26 -6.25 -11.16 2.62
C CYS A 26 -6.01 -10.92 1.12
N ALA A 27 -5.02 -10.11 0.75
CA ALA A 27 -4.60 -9.99 -0.64
C ALA A 27 -3.68 -11.17 -0.96
N ASN A 28 -4.22 -12.38 -0.91
CA ASN A 28 -3.47 -13.64 -1.03
C ASN A 28 -3.17 -14.00 -2.50
N TRP A 29 -2.84 -15.28 -2.75
CA TRP A 29 -2.48 -15.82 -4.08
C TRP A 29 -3.47 -15.45 -5.20
N TRP A 30 -4.78 -15.29 -4.91
CA TRP A 30 -5.77 -14.88 -5.90
C TRP A 30 -5.51 -13.49 -6.49
N TYR A 31 -4.81 -12.63 -5.74
CA TYR A 31 -4.36 -11.32 -6.19
C TYR A 31 -2.91 -11.33 -6.66
N LEU A 32 -2.21 -12.47 -6.65
CA LEU A 32 -0.76 -12.58 -6.94
C LEU A 32 0.13 -11.83 -5.94
N ASN A 33 -0.22 -11.98 -4.67
CA ASN A 33 0.52 -11.49 -3.51
C ASN A 33 0.68 -12.66 -2.51
N PHE A 34 1.83 -12.73 -1.84
CA PHE A 34 2.27 -13.91 -1.09
C PHE A 34 2.61 -13.62 0.38
N GLY A 35 1.93 -12.61 0.94
CA GLY A 35 2.13 -12.15 2.30
C GLY A 35 3.58 -11.75 2.57
N CYS A 36 4.20 -12.33 3.59
CA CYS A 36 5.61 -12.10 3.94
C CYS A 36 6.61 -12.53 2.86
N ASN A 37 6.20 -13.29 1.84
CA ASN A 37 7.06 -13.70 0.72
C ASN A 37 7.02 -12.72 -0.47
N GLY A 38 6.44 -11.54 -0.27
CA GLY A 38 6.42 -10.47 -1.26
C GLY A 38 5.08 -10.34 -1.98
N GLY A 39 4.98 -9.27 -2.76
CA GLY A 39 3.79 -8.90 -3.50
C GLY A 39 4.01 -7.64 -4.32
N GLU A 40 3.00 -7.26 -5.10
CA GLU A 40 3.02 -6.08 -5.96
C GLU A 40 1.91 -5.09 -5.56
N VAL A 41 2.21 -3.80 -5.62
CA VAL A 41 1.28 -2.76 -5.17
C VAL A 41 0.00 -2.73 -6.01
N ASN A 42 0.12 -2.90 -7.32
CA ASN A 42 -1.03 -2.95 -8.24
C ASN A 42 -1.99 -4.11 -7.90
N HIS A 43 -1.44 -5.22 -7.43
CA HIS A 43 -2.20 -6.39 -6.98
C HIS A 43 -2.93 -6.13 -5.67
N ALA A 44 -2.25 -5.51 -4.70
CA ALA A 44 -2.88 -5.06 -3.48
C ALA A 44 -4.03 -4.07 -3.76
N PHE A 45 -3.84 -3.12 -4.68
CA PHE A 45 -4.90 -2.17 -5.04
C PHE A 45 -6.12 -2.80 -5.69
N ARG A 46 -5.97 -3.90 -6.44
CA ARG A 46 -7.12 -4.69 -6.94
C ARG A 46 -7.93 -5.27 -5.79
N TYR A 47 -7.28 -5.77 -4.74
CA TYR A 47 -7.96 -6.25 -3.54
C TYR A 47 -8.71 -5.11 -2.84
N VAL A 48 -8.02 -3.99 -2.58
CA VAL A 48 -8.62 -2.83 -1.87
C VAL A 48 -9.79 -2.25 -2.66
N LYS A 49 -9.69 -2.15 -3.98
CA LYS A 49 -10.78 -1.68 -4.84
C LYS A 49 -12.03 -2.57 -4.74
N LYS A 50 -11.87 -3.87 -4.45
CA LYS A 50 -12.98 -4.83 -4.38
C LYS A 50 -13.63 -4.89 -3.00
N TYR A 51 -12.81 -4.87 -1.94
CA TYR A 51 -13.29 -5.08 -0.58
C TYR A 51 -13.21 -3.82 0.28
N GLY A 52 -12.10 -3.10 0.17
CA GLY A 52 -11.67 -2.09 1.12
C GLY A 52 -10.38 -2.51 1.81
N LEU A 53 -9.92 -1.66 2.72
CA LEU A 53 -8.77 -1.90 3.57
C LEU A 53 -9.10 -1.40 4.98
N ASP A 54 -8.94 -2.28 5.95
CA ASP A 54 -9.20 -1.98 7.37
C ASP A 54 -8.17 -0.98 7.92
N THR A 55 -8.50 -0.34 9.03
CA THR A 55 -7.56 0.53 9.75
C THR A 55 -6.51 -0.29 10.49
N GLU A 56 -5.34 0.30 10.73
CA GLU A 56 -4.27 -0.32 11.54
C GLU A 56 -4.74 -0.58 12.98
N GLU A 57 -5.59 0.30 13.53
CA GLU A 57 -6.16 0.13 14.88
C GLU A 57 -7.02 -1.14 14.99
N SER A 58 -7.85 -1.42 13.98
CA SER A 58 -8.74 -2.58 13.95
C SER A 58 -8.06 -3.88 13.54
N TYR A 59 -6.95 -3.79 12.80
CA TYR A 59 -6.22 -4.94 12.26
C TYR A 59 -4.70 -4.66 12.32
N PRO A 60 -4.07 -4.78 13.51
CA PRO A 60 -2.68 -4.39 13.71
C PRO A 60 -1.66 -5.26 12.96
N TYR A 61 -0.49 -4.70 12.69
CA TYR A 61 0.64 -5.41 12.06
C TYR A 61 1.31 -6.45 12.96
N GLU A 62 1.47 -7.66 12.44
CA GLU A 62 2.03 -8.80 13.18
C GLU A 62 3.35 -9.34 12.59
N ALA A 63 3.76 -8.84 11.43
CA ALA A 63 4.99 -9.26 10.74
C ALA A 63 5.08 -10.77 10.45
N LYS A 64 3.92 -11.45 10.31
CA LYS A 64 3.80 -12.86 9.91
C LYS A 64 2.60 -13.06 9.00
N ASN A 65 2.57 -14.19 8.30
CA ASN A 65 1.35 -14.61 7.63
C ASN A 65 0.36 -15.16 8.66
N ASP A 66 -0.89 -14.73 8.60
CA ASP A 66 -1.98 -15.28 9.38
C ASP A 66 -3.22 -15.52 8.49
N LYS A 67 -4.30 -15.97 9.13
CA LYS A 67 -5.60 -16.09 8.47
C LYS A 67 -6.21 -14.71 8.31
N CYS A 68 -6.70 -14.43 7.10
CA CYS A 68 -7.47 -13.23 6.81
C CYS A 68 -8.67 -13.10 7.75
N HIS A 69 -8.75 -11.98 8.45
CA HIS A 69 -9.86 -11.66 9.37
C HIS A 69 -10.43 -10.26 9.14
N TYR A 70 -10.38 -9.83 7.87
CA TYR A 70 -11.00 -8.61 7.36
C TYR A 70 -12.47 -8.45 7.78
N LYS A 71 -12.87 -7.22 8.12
CA LYS A 71 -14.22 -6.89 8.59
C LYS A 71 -14.76 -5.63 7.89
N PRO A 72 -15.87 -5.73 7.13
CA PRO A 72 -16.42 -4.58 6.40
C PRO A 72 -16.75 -3.34 7.26
N GLN A 73 -17.03 -3.51 8.55
CA GLN A 73 -17.28 -2.41 9.47
C GLN A 73 -16.01 -1.63 9.89
N ASP A 74 -14.83 -2.19 9.66
CA ASP A 74 -13.54 -1.67 10.11
C ASP A 74 -12.74 -1.00 8.97
N ILE A 75 -13.37 -0.83 7.79
CA ILE A 75 -12.77 -0.23 6.60
C ILE A 75 -12.33 1.22 6.88
N GLY A 76 -11.02 1.48 6.73
CA GLY A 76 -10.46 2.83 6.69
C GLY A 76 -10.52 3.47 5.30
N THR A 77 -10.47 2.68 4.23
CA THR A 77 -10.63 3.18 2.85
C THR A 77 -11.10 2.09 1.87
N ASN A 78 -11.90 2.48 0.88
CA ASN A 78 -12.39 1.58 -0.19
C ASN A 78 -12.41 2.23 -1.59
N GLU A 79 -12.19 3.54 -1.69
CA GLU A 79 -12.19 4.24 -2.96
C GLU A 79 -10.77 4.32 -3.55
N VAL A 80 -10.44 3.31 -4.35
CA VAL A 80 -9.11 3.19 -4.93
C VAL A 80 -9.15 3.13 -6.45
N SER A 81 -8.38 4.01 -7.07
CA SER A 81 -7.94 3.95 -8.46
C SER A 81 -6.44 4.20 -8.50
N TRP A 82 -5.77 3.71 -9.55
CA TRP A 82 -4.33 3.88 -9.70
C TRP A 82 -3.97 4.05 -11.17
N ALA A 83 -2.83 4.70 -11.39
CA ALA A 83 -2.19 4.86 -12.69
C ALA A 83 -0.72 4.44 -12.56
N ASN A 84 -0.17 3.89 -13.63
CA ASN A 84 1.25 3.55 -13.70
C ASN A 84 2.01 4.67 -14.39
N ILE A 85 3.07 5.16 -13.74
CA ILE A 85 4.06 6.01 -14.39
C ILE A 85 4.94 5.13 -15.28
N LYS A 86 5.29 5.64 -16.45
CA LYS A 86 6.13 4.90 -17.40
C LYS A 86 7.49 4.61 -16.77
N ARG A 87 7.96 3.36 -16.91
CA ARG A 87 9.24 2.91 -16.36
C ARG A 87 10.38 3.84 -16.78
N GLY A 88 11.11 4.38 -15.81
CA GLY A 88 12.26 5.26 -16.01
C GLY A 88 11.93 6.72 -16.33
N HIS A 89 10.66 7.15 -16.28
CA HIS A 89 10.27 8.53 -16.52
C HIS A 89 10.23 9.32 -15.21
N GLU A 90 11.39 9.76 -14.74
CA GLU A 90 11.52 10.45 -13.44
C GLU A 90 10.86 11.84 -13.41
N GLU A 91 10.78 12.54 -14.55
CA GLU A 91 10.04 13.80 -14.62
C GLU A 91 8.53 13.59 -14.43
N ASP A 92 7.97 12.51 -14.98
CA ASP A 92 6.58 12.14 -14.75
C ASP A 92 6.36 11.73 -13.28
N LEU A 93 7.32 11.02 -12.67
CA LEU A 93 7.27 10.67 -11.25
C LEU A 93 7.30 11.92 -10.36
N LYS A 94 8.20 12.86 -10.64
CA LYS A 94 8.30 14.15 -9.95
C LYS A 94 6.99 14.94 -10.07
N ALA A 95 6.42 15.01 -11.27
CA ALA A 95 5.14 15.67 -11.49
C ALA A 95 4.00 14.99 -10.72
N ALA A 96 3.96 13.65 -10.70
CA ALA A 96 2.96 12.89 -9.95
C ALA A 96 3.09 13.11 -8.43
N VAL A 97 4.31 13.09 -7.89
CA VAL A 97 4.53 13.38 -6.47
C VAL A 97 4.05 14.79 -6.10
N ALA A 98 4.35 15.79 -6.95
CA ALA A 98 3.96 17.17 -6.70
C ALA A 98 2.45 17.44 -6.79
N THR A 99 1.75 16.75 -7.71
CA THR A 99 0.35 17.09 -8.06
C THR A 99 -0.68 16.07 -7.55
N VAL A 100 -0.26 14.83 -7.35
CA VAL A 100 -1.11 13.72 -6.87
C VAL A 100 -0.76 13.36 -5.42
N GLY A 101 0.49 13.47 -5.01
CA GLY A 101 0.94 13.13 -3.66
C GLY A 101 1.76 11.84 -3.60
N PRO A 102 1.82 11.14 -2.45
CA PRO A 102 2.71 10.00 -2.28
C PRO A 102 2.47 8.90 -3.32
N VAL A 103 3.54 8.49 -4.00
CA VAL A 103 3.53 7.45 -5.04
C VAL A 103 4.23 6.21 -4.53
N SER A 104 3.60 5.04 -4.71
CA SER A 104 4.26 3.76 -4.44
C SER A 104 5.29 3.45 -5.52
N ILE A 105 6.52 3.18 -5.10
CA ILE A 105 7.65 2.81 -5.97
C ILE A 105 8.30 1.51 -5.50
N ALA A 106 9.11 0.90 -6.36
CA ALA A 106 10.01 -0.19 -6.03
C ALA A 106 11.43 0.22 -6.42
N ILE A 107 12.41 -0.12 -5.59
CA ILE A 107 13.83 0.16 -5.79
C ILE A 107 14.64 -1.11 -5.55
N ASP A 108 15.86 -1.16 -6.08
CA ASP A 108 16.83 -2.18 -5.68
C ASP A 108 17.45 -1.80 -4.33
N ALA A 109 17.08 -2.53 -3.28
CA ALA A 109 17.58 -2.33 -1.92
C ALA A 109 18.65 -3.37 -1.51
N SER A 110 19.23 -4.09 -2.46
CA SER A 110 20.17 -5.19 -2.18
C SER A 110 21.55 -4.72 -1.69
N LEU A 111 21.90 -3.46 -1.91
CA LEU A 111 23.21 -2.91 -1.56
C LEU A 111 23.31 -2.61 -0.06
N ARG A 112 24.45 -2.96 0.56
CA ARG A 112 24.74 -2.60 1.97
C ARG A 112 24.75 -1.10 2.20
N SER A 113 25.10 -0.30 1.19
CA SER A 113 25.03 1.16 1.27
C SER A 113 23.60 1.65 1.50
N PHE A 114 22.58 0.94 1.00
CA PHE A 114 21.19 1.25 1.29
C PHE A 114 20.81 0.86 2.72
N GLN A 115 21.21 -0.34 3.18
CA GLN A 115 20.94 -0.81 4.53
C GLN A 115 21.55 0.10 5.62
N PHE A 116 22.73 0.65 5.37
CA PHE A 116 23.46 1.52 6.31
C PHE A 116 23.47 2.99 5.89
N TYR A 117 22.55 3.40 5.02
CA TYR A 117 22.42 4.80 4.63
C TYR A 117 22.21 5.68 5.88
N SER A 118 22.95 6.77 5.97
CA SER A 118 22.89 7.77 7.04
C SER A 118 23.26 9.14 6.44
N GLU A 119 22.83 10.21 7.10
CA GLU A 119 23.08 11.60 6.69
C GLU A 119 24.48 12.10 7.08
#